data_AF-A0A2A5NYG8-F1
#
_entry.id   AF-A0A2A5NYG8-F1
#
_cell.length_a   1.000
_cell.length_b   1.000
_cell.length_c   1.000
_cell.angle_alpha   90.00
_cell.angle_beta   90.00
_cell.angle_gamma   90.00
#
_symmetry.space_group_name_H-M   'P 1'
#
loop_
_entity.id
_entity.type
_entity.pdbx_description
1 polymer ?
#
loop_
_entity_poly.entity_id
_entity_poly.type
_entity_poly.pdbx_seq_one_letter_code
_entity_poly.pdbx_strand_id
1 'polypeptide(L)'
;MLRLPSGKAAVALHIAEEGLMPDEELEKVPGGYKPPGNIIPVCIARYYAPHSEFAKLRGLRVVRIATHPDLMGKGFGSKALNELCREARERGYDWVGAGFGGSRELLNFWVKNGFVPVHASPTRNMVSGEFSVVVVKPLTRRAKRIVERINREFKARLIDALADPYFNLEASVARLLLSNVIKRRRREPPRLTKSQWSRVTLYAIGTLTYEAASDAVKELLRTHFLSTGSARLELPPSAESLLVAKCLQGKPWSRAAAASGVEPSRVKAELRELVKELVRFYGEGAKEGR
;
A
#
# COMPACT_ATOMS: atom_id res chain seq x y z
N MET A 1 -25.35 -2.74 12.29
CA MET A 1 -25.32 -1.36 12.85
C MET A 1 -24.79 -1.45 14.27
N LEU A 2 -23.73 -0.71 14.62
CA LEU A 2 -23.21 -0.69 16.00
C LEU A 2 -23.92 0.43 16.78
N ARG A 3 -24.53 0.11 17.93
CA ARG A 3 -25.27 1.08 18.76
C ARG A 3 -24.60 1.27 20.13
N LEU A 4 -24.77 2.46 20.70
CA LEU A 4 -24.42 2.75 22.09
C LEU A 4 -25.44 2.11 23.05
N PRO A 5 -25.13 1.97 24.36
CA PRO A 5 -26.12 1.55 25.37
C PRO A 5 -27.39 2.43 25.39
N SER A 6 -27.28 3.68 24.94
CA SER A 6 -28.40 4.62 24.78
C SER A 6 -29.27 4.39 23.52
N GLY A 7 -29.01 3.34 22.74
CA GLY A 7 -29.76 3.01 21.52
C GLY A 7 -29.39 3.84 20.27
N LYS A 8 -28.58 4.90 20.42
CA LYS A 8 -28.09 5.73 19.32
C LYS A 8 -27.10 4.97 18.43
N ALA A 9 -27.18 5.14 17.12
CA ALA A 9 -26.24 4.55 16.16
C ALA A 9 -24.85 5.18 16.34
N ALA A 10 -23.86 4.35 16.66
CA ALA A 10 -22.47 4.77 16.81
C ALA A 10 -21.73 4.74 15.47
N VAL A 11 -21.98 3.71 14.66
CA VAL A 11 -21.41 3.52 13.32
C VAL A 11 -22.44 2.94 12.36
N ALA A 12 -22.53 3.54 11.18
CA ALA A 12 -23.32 3.05 10.05
C ALA A 12 -22.40 2.62 8.89
N LEU A 13 -22.75 1.50 8.25
CA LEU A 13 -22.05 0.95 7.09
C LEU A 13 -23.06 0.79 5.95
N HIS A 14 -22.74 1.35 4.80
CA HIS A 14 -23.42 1.04 3.53
C HIS A 14 -22.53 0.10 2.74
N ILE A 15 -23.03 -1.09 2.42
CA ILE A 15 -22.31 -2.15 1.74
C ILE A 15 -23.02 -2.55 0.44
N ALA A 16 -22.25 -3.05 -0.52
CA ALA A 16 -22.74 -3.64 -1.77
C ALA A 16 -22.07 -5.01 -1.99
N GLU A 17 -22.83 -5.99 -2.48
CA GLU A 17 -22.26 -7.26 -2.94
C GLU A 17 -21.59 -7.07 -4.30
N GLU A 18 -20.38 -7.61 -4.47
CA GLU A 18 -19.63 -7.58 -5.73
C GLU A 18 -19.02 -8.97 -6.00
N GLY A 19 -18.64 -9.21 -7.25
CA GLY A 19 -17.95 -10.42 -7.69
C GLY A 19 -18.88 -11.45 -8.35
N LEU A 20 -18.48 -12.72 -8.31
CA LEU A 20 -19.15 -13.82 -9.03
C LEU A 20 -19.38 -13.51 -10.52
N MET A 21 -18.45 -12.76 -11.14
CA MET A 21 -18.60 -12.32 -12.51
C MET A 21 -18.50 -13.50 -13.50
N PRO A 22 -19.44 -13.64 -14.45
CA PRO A 22 -19.33 -14.61 -15.54
C PRO A 22 -18.13 -14.34 -16.45
N ASP A 23 -17.59 -15.38 -17.06
CA ASP A 23 -16.44 -15.27 -17.98
C ASP A 23 -16.74 -14.34 -19.17
N GLU A 24 -17.95 -14.40 -19.72
CA GLU A 24 -18.40 -13.53 -20.81
C GLU A 24 -18.35 -12.03 -20.47
N GLU A 25 -18.55 -11.65 -19.20
CA GLU A 25 -18.42 -10.25 -18.79
C GLU A 25 -16.95 -9.86 -18.60
N LEU A 26 -16.13 -10.78 -18.06
CA LEU A 26 -14.72 -10.55 -17.79
C LEU A 26 -13.92 -10.35 -19.09
N GLU A 27 -14.25 -11.09 -20.14
CA GLU A 27 -13.63 -10.95 -21.47
C GLU A 27 -13.85 -9.56 -22.08
N LYS A 28 -14.95 -8.89 -21.72
CA LYS A 28 -15.29 -7.55 -22.23
C LYS A 28 -14.61 -6.42 -21.45
N VAL A 29 -14.11 -6.67 -20.23
CA VAL A 29 -13.50 -5.65 -19.36
C VAL A 29 -12.27 -4.96 -19.99
N PRO A 30 -11.31 -5.69 -20.61
CA PRO A 30 -10.19 -5.06 -21.31
C PRO A 30 -10.64 -4.10 -22.43
N GLY A 31 -11.75 -4.41 -23.10
CA GLY A 31 -12.40 -3.56 -24.11
C GLY A 31 -13.11 -2.33 -23.55
N GLY A 32 -13.05 -2.08 -22.24
CA GLY A 32 -13.62 -0.90 -21.58
C GLY A 32 -15.01 -1.11 -21.00
N TYR A 33 -15.58 -2.32 -21.08
CA TYR A 33 -16.85 -2.65 -20.44
C TYR A 33 -16.75 -2.50 -18.92
N LYS A 34 -17.75 -1.85 -18.32
CA LYS A 34 -17.86 -1.62 -16.87
C LYS A 34 -19.18 -2.22 -16.36
N PRO A 35 -19.19 -3.51 -16.01
CA PRO A 35 -20.36 -4.14 -15.44
C PRO A 35 -20.89 -3.35 -14.23
N PRO A 36 -22.19 -3.04 -14.18
CA PRO A 36 -22.77 -2.28 -13.08
C PRO A 36 -22.59 -3.03 -11.75
N GLY A 37 -22.32 -2.28 -10.69
CA GLY A 37 -22.19 -2.84 -9.34
C GLY A 37 -20.84 -3.50 -9.01
N ASN A 38 -19.93 -3.72 -9.96
CA ASN A 38 -18.67 -4.44 -9.73
C ASN A 38 -17.43 -3.53 -9.80
N ILE A 39 -17.25 -2.62 -8.84
CA ILE A 39 -16.15 -1.64 -8.90
C ILE A 39 -14.79 -2.29 -8.67
N ILE A 40 -14.64 -3.08 -7.60
CA ILE A 40 -13.35 -3.66 -7.21
C ILE A 40 -12.95 -4.81 -8.16
N PRO A 41 -13.84 -5.77 -8.49
CA PRO A 41 -13.57 -6.80 -9.48
C PRO A 41 -13.10 -6.26 -10.83
N VAL A 42 -13.81 -5.27 -11.39
CA VAL A 42 -13.49 -4.67 -12.68
C VAL A 42 -12.17 -3.91 -12.62
N CYS A 43 -11.90 -3.20 -11.53
CA CYS A 43 -10.61 -2.55 -11.30
C CYS A 43 -9.46 -3.57 -11.37
N ILE A 44 -9.61 -4.70 -10.69
CA ILE A 44 -8.58 -5.74 -10.66
C ILE A 44 -8.43 -6.40 -12.04
N ALA A 45 -9.53 -6.83 -12.65
CA ALA A 45 -9.51 -7.45 -13.98
C ALA A 45 -8.89 -6.54 -15.06
N ARG A 46 -9.12 -5.22 -14.96
CA ARG A 46 -8.56 -4.24 -15.90
C ARG A 46 -7.06 -4.02 -15.71
N TYR A 47 -6.60 -3.83 -14.48
CA TYR A 47 -5.22 -3.44 -14.20
C TYR A 47 -4.27 -4.61 -13.92
N TYR A 48 -4.82 -5.79 -13.65
CA TYR A 48 -4.13 -7.01 -13.25
C TYR A 48 -4.78 -8.21 -13.94
N ALA A 49 -4.91 -8.17 -15.28
CA ALA A 49 -5.61 -9.18 -16.07
C ALA A 49 -5.22 -10.65 -15.75
N PRO A 50 -3.95 -11.00 -15.46
CA PRO A 50 -3.58 -12.36 -15.03
C PRO A 50 -4.17 -12.80 -13.69
N HIS A 51 -4.77 -11.89 -12.92
CA HIS A 51 -5.43 -12.14 -11.64
C HIS A 51 -6.95 -11.91 -11.73
N SER A 52 -7.53 -12.02 -12.93
CA SER A 52 -8.97 -11.85 -13.18
C SER A 52 -9.82 -12.88 -12.42
N GLU A 53 -9.25 -13.99 -11.97
CA GLU A 53 -9.92 -14.95 -11.08
C GLU A 53 -10.35 -14.33 -9.75
N PHE A 54 -9.82 -13.17 -9.36
CA PHE A 54 -10.33 -12.40 -8.23
C PHE A 54 -11.79 -11.98 -8.44
N ALA A 55 -12.17 -11.64 -9.67
CA ALA A 55 -13.52 -11.18 -9.99
C ALA A 55 -14.59 -12.28 -9.89
N LYS A 56 -14.15 -13.55 -9.89
CA LYS A 56 -14.99 -14.72 -9.64
C LYS A 56 -15.22 -14.98 -8.14
N LEU A 57 -14.51 -14.29 -7.25
CA LEU A 57 -14.70 -14.40 -5.80
C LEU A 57 -15.90 -13.58 -5.36
N ARG A 58 -16.62 -14.03 -4.33
CA ARG A 58 -17.76 -13.30 -3.79
C ARG A 58 -17.31 -12.29 -2.73
N GLY A 59 -17.64 -11.02 -2.88
CA GLY A 59 -17.15 -9.96 -2.01
C GLY A 59 -18.19 -8.98 -1.51
N LEU A 60 -17.80 -8.21 -0.50
CA LEU A 60 -18.54 -7.05 -0.01
C LEU A 60 -17.69 -5.79 -0.17
N ARG A 61 -18.22 -4.79 -0.87
CA ARG A 61 -17.64 -3.46 -0.88
C ARG A 61 -18.32 -2.58 0.15
N VAL A 62 -17.54 -2.00 1.06
CA VAL A 62 -17.98 -0.87 1.89
C VAL A 62 -18.04 0.36 1.00
N VAL A 63 -19.27 0.79 0.69
CA VAL A 63 -19.57 2.00 -0.09
C VAL A 63 -19.35 3.24 0.76
N ARG A 64 -19.84 3.22 2.01
CA ARG A 64 -19.62 4.29 2.99
C ARG A 64 -19.52 3.71 4.40
N ILE A 65 -18.67 4.33 5.21
CA ILE A 65 -18.60 4.15 6.65
C ILE A 65 -18.77 5.52 7.30
N ALA A 66 -19.69 5.64 8.25
CA ALA A 66 -19.93 6.86 8.99
C ALA A 66 -19.87 6.55 10.49
N THR A 67 -18.93 7.18 11.19
CA THR A 67 -18.83 7.14 12.66
C THR A 67 -19.29 8.49 13.19
N HIS A 68 -20.05 8.50 14.28
CA HIS A 68 -20.44 9.75 14.93
C HIS A 68 -19.19 10.61 15.25
N PRO A 69 -19.17 11.94 14.99
CA PRO A 69 -17.99 12.79 15.19
C PRO A 69 -17.35 12.64 16.58
N ASP A 70 -18.15 12.68 17.65
CA ASP A 70 -17.67 12.51 19.04
C ASP A 70 -17.04 11.14 19.35
N LEU A 71 -17.21 10.16 18.46
CA LEU A 71 -16.71 8.80 18.57
C LEU A 71 -15.56 8.50 17.59
N MET A 72 -15.20 9.46 16.73
CA MET A 72 -14.04 9.33 15.84
C MET A 72 -12.75 9.19 16.67
N GLY A 73 -11.80 8.41 16.17
CA GLY A 73 -10.55 8.11 16.89
C GLY A 73 -10.68 7.15 18.08
N LYS A 74 -11.89 6.83 18.57
CA LYS A 74 -12.13 5.95 19.73
C LYS A 74 -12.28 4.46 19.39
N GLY A 75 -11.96 4.06 18.16
CA GLY A 75 -11.95 2.64 17.74
C GLY A 75 -13.30 2.04 17.32
N PHE A 76 -14.41 2.80 17.38
CA PHE A 76 -15.73 2.29 16.99
C PHE A 76 -15.81 1.85 15.52
N GLY A 77 -15.20 2.62 14.60
CA GLY A 77 -15.14 2.24 13.19
C GLY A 77 -14.37 0.93 12.97
N SER A 78 -13.28 0.72 13.71
CA SER A 78 -12.52 -0.54 13.69
C SER A 78 -13.34 -1.71 14.21
N LYS A 79 -14.09 -1.51 15.30
CA LYS A 79 -15.01 -2.53 15.83
C LYS A 79 -16.07 -2.91 14.81
N ALA A 80 -16.68 -1.92 14.14
CA ALA A 80 -17.68 -2.16 13.10
C ALA A 80 -17.11 -2.92 11.89
N LEU A 81 -15.87 -2.62 11.45
CA LEU A 81 -15.23 -3.37 10.36
C LEU A 81 -14.88 -4.81 10.75
N ASN A 82 -14.45 -5.03 12.00
CA ASN A 82 -14.17 -6.38 12.49
C ASN A 82 -15.44 -7.23 12.53
N GLU A 83 -16.55 -6.64 12.98
CA GLU A 83 -17.86 -7.29 12.98
C GLU A 83 -18.33 -7.61 11.55
N LEU A 84 -18.26 -6.65 10.63
CA LEU A 84 -18.56 -6.88 9.21
C LEU A 84 -17.72 -8.02 8.63
N CYS A 85 -16.42 -8.08 8.93
CA CYS A 85 -15.56 -9.16 8.45
C CYS A 85 -15.88 -10.53 9.09
N ARG A 86 -16.45 -10.55 10.30
CA ARG A 86 -16.91 -11.78 10.96
C ARG A 86 -18.17 -12.29 10.26
N GLU A 87 -19.21 -11.46 10.18
CA GLU A 87 -20.47 -11.79 9.50
C GLU A 87 -20.24 -12.19 8.03
N ALA A 88 -19.35 -11.49 7.33
CA ALA A 88 -19.00 -11.82 5.95
C ALA A 88 -18.36 -13.21 5.82
N ARG A 89 -17.52 -13.63 6.78
CA ARG A 89 -16.95 -14.99 6.77
C ARG A 89 -18.03 -16.04 6.98
N GLU A 90 -18.91 -15.82 7.96
CA GLU A 90 -20.01 -16.74 8.28
C GLU A 90 -20.98 -16.91 7.11
N ARG A 91 -21.19 -15.85 6.32
CA ARG A 91 -22.02 -15.86 5.11
C ARG A 91 -21.29 -16.34 3.84
N GLY A 92 -20.03 -16.79 3.96
CA GLY A 92 -19.27 -17.37 2.86
C GLY A 92 -18.70 -16.37 1.85
N TYR A 93 -18.47 -15.11 2.23
CA TYR A 93 -17.75 -14.16 1.37
C TYR A 93 -16.24 -14.38 1.43
N ASP A 94 -15.58 -14.14 0.31
CA ASP A 94 -14.13 -14.29 0.12
C ASP A 94 -13.33 -13.08 0.57
N TRP A 95 -13.90 -11.88 0.48
CA TRP A 95 -13.21 -10.62 0.77
C TRP A 95 -14.17 -9.49 1.17
N VAL A 96 -13.65 -8.52 1.93
CA VAL A 96 -14.28 -7.19 2.13
C VAL A 96 -13.34 -6.12 1.57
N GLY A 97 -13.86 -5.14 0.86
CA GLY A 97 -13.05 -4.08 0.26
C GLY A 97 -13.69 -2.71 0.33
N ALA A 98 -12.95 -1.69 -0.08
CA ALA A 98 -13.45 -0.31 -0.17
C ALA A 98 -12.69 0.45 -1.26
N GLY A 99 -13.37 1.43 -1.86
CA GLY A 99 -12.79 2.41 -2.77
C GLY A 99 -13.11 3.82 -2.28
N PHE A 100 -12.11 4.68 -2.16
CA PHE A 100 -12.25 6.02 -1.56
C PHE A 100 -11.15 6.99 -2.03
N GLY A 101 -11.32 8.29 -1.76
CA GLY A 101 -10.29 9.30 -2.00
C GLY A 101 -9.13 9.17 -1.02
N GLY A 102 -7.90 9.16 -1.54
CA GLY A 102 -6.68 8.70 -0.88
C GLY A 102 -6.10 9.65 0.17
N SER A 103 -6.92 10.26 1.02
CA SER A 103 -6.44 11.02 2.17
C SER A 103 -5.64 10.12 3.14
N ARG A 104 -4.64 10.71 3.79
CA ARG A 104 -3.75 10.00 4.72
C ARG A 104 -4.53 9.35 5.86
N GLU A 105 -5.48 10.08 6.46
CA GLU A 105 -6.23 9.62 7.62
C GLU A 105 -7.10 8.40 7.29
N LEU A 106 -7.83 8.46 6.18
CA LEU A 106 -8.71 7.39 5.76
C LEU A 106 -7.91 6.15 5.35
N LEU A 107 -6.84 6.32 4.54
CA LEU A 107 -5.99 5.18 4.16
C LEU A 107 -5.33 4.53 5.38
N ASN A 108 -4.86 5.32 6.34
CA ASN A 108 -4.29 4.81 7.59
C ASN A 108 -5.32 4.02 8.40
N PHE A 109 -6.57 4.46 8.47
CA PHE A 109 -7.67 3.71 9.09
C PHE A 109 -7.82 2.32 8.47
N TRP A 110 -7.90 2.23 7.14
CA TRP A 110 -8.07 0.94 6.45
C TRP A 110 -6.85 0.01 6.63
N VAL A 111 -5.64 0.55 6.46
CA VAL A 111 -4.38 -0.19 6.62
C VAL A 111 -4.24 -0.75 8.04
N LYS A 112 -4.53 0.05 9.08
CA LYS A 112 -4.52 -0.39 10.48
C LYS A 112 -5.54 -1.50 10.76
N ASN A 113 -6.67 -1.51 10.05
CA ASN A 113 -7.69 -2.55 10.15
C ASN A 113 -7.38 -3.79 9.28
N GLY A 114 -6.18 -3.88 8.71
CA GLY A 114 -5.72 -5.05 7.96
C GLY A 114 -6.22 -5.12 6.51
N PHE A 115 -6.70 -4.01 5.95
CA PHE A 115 -7.01 -3.92 4.54
C PHE A 115 -5.75 -3.62 3.75
N VAL A 116 -5.55 -4.39 2.68
CA VAL A 116 -4.36 -4.35 1.83
C VAL A 116 -4.63 -3.42 0.64
N PRO A 117 -3.81 -2.37 0.42
CA PRO A 117 -3.90 -1.57 -0.81
C PRO A 117 -3.65 -2.42 -2.05
N VAL A 118 -4.53 -2.34 -3.04
CA VAL A 118 -4.42 -3.11 -4.30
C VAL A 118 -4.43 -2.23 -5.53
N HIS A 119 -4.86 -0.97 -5.42
CA HIS A 119 -4.85 -0.02 -6.52
C HIS A 119 -4.83 1.42 -6.02
N ALA A 120 -4.22 2.30 -6.81
CA ALA A 120 -4.38 3.74 -6.75
C ALA A 120 -4.55 4.24 -8.18
N SER A 121 -5.44 5.20 -8.42
CA SER A 121 -5.58 5.82 -9.75
C SER A 121 -4.40 6.75 -10.01
N PRO A 122 -3.83 6.78 -11.23
CA PRO A 122 -2.74 7.71 -11.56
C PRO A 122 -3.22 9.15 -11.73
N THR A 123 -4.52 9.34 -11.98
CA THR A 123 -5.15 10.65 -12.09
C THR A 123 -5.88 11.00 -10.81
N ARG A 124 -5.81 12.28 -10.43
CA ARG A 124 -6.63 12.84 -9.35
C ARG A 124 -8.07 12.92 -9.82
N ASN A 125 -9.00 12.68 -8.91
CA ASN A 125 -10.41 12.94 -9.17
C ASN A 125 -10.61 14.46 -9.35
N MET A 126 -11.35 14.87 -10.38
CA MET A 126 -11.53 16.30 -10.70
C MET A 126 -12.28 17.08 -9.62
N VAL A 127 -13.11 16.40 -8.82
CA VAL A 127 -13.93 17.03 -7.78
C VAL A 127 -13.17 17.11 -6.45
N SER A 128 -12.58 16.00 -6.00
CA SER A 128 -11.89 15.97 -4.70
C SER A 128 -10.42 16.37 -4.77
N GLY A 129 -9.81 16.36 -5.97
CA GLY A 129 -8.36 16.54 -6.13
C GLY A 129 -7.53 15.39 -5.55
N GLU A 130 -8.15 14.33 -5.03
CA GLU A 130 -7.48 13.19 -4.42
C GLU A 130 -7.28 12.03 -5.41
N PHE A 131 -6.28 11.20 -5.15
CA PHE A 131 -6.10 9.95 -5.87
C PHE A 131 -7.10 8.92 -5.35
N SER A 132 -7.81 8.21 -6.23
CA SER A 132 -8.71 7.14 -5.78
C SER A 132 -7.89 5.93 -5.35
N VAL A 133 -8.17 5.35 -4.19
CA VAL A 133 -7.48 4.17 -3.67
C VAL A 133 -8.48 3.04 -3.47
N VAL A 134 -8.05 1.81 -3.79
CA VAL A 134 -8.80 0.58 -3.51
C VAL A 134 -8.01 -0.28 -2.53
N VAL A 135 -8.70 -0.77 -1.50
CA VAL A 135 -8.15 -1.66 -0.48
C VAL A 135 -9.03 -2.90 -0.34
N VAL A 136 -8.42 -4.05 -0.04
CA VAL A 136 -9.10 -5.33 0.11
C VAL A 136 -8.57 -6.08 1.33
N LYS A 137 -9.47 -6.62 2.14
CA LYS A 137 -9.18 -7.55 3.23
C LYS A 137 -9.66 -8.95 2.83
N PRO A 138 -8.74 -9.88 2.51
CA PRO A 138 -9.12 -11.24 2.17
C PRO A 138 -9.63 -11.99 3.43
N LEU A 139 -10.70 -12.75 3.27
CA LEU A 139 -11.34 -13.55 4.32
C LEU A 139 -11.01 -15.04 4.18
N THR A 140 -10.82 -15.54 2.95
CA THR A 140 -10.50 -16.94 2.66
C THR A 140 -9.03 -17.14 2.27
N ARG A 141 -8.53 -18.38 2.37
CA ARG A 141 -7.16 -18.73 1.93
C ARG A 141 -6.96 -18.48 0.44
N ARG A 142 -7.99 -18.72 -0.38
CA ARG A 142 -7.98 -18.45 -1.83
C ARG A 142 -7.81 -16.95 -2.09
N ALA A 143 -8.68 -16.12 -1.51
CA ALA A 143 -8.60 -14.67 -1.64
C ALA A 143 -7.25 -14.12 -1.15
N LYS A 144 -6.73 -14.64 -0.03
CA LYS A 144 -5.45 -14.21 0.53
C LYS A 144 -4.30 -14.39 -0.46
N ARG A 145 -4.20 -15.57 -1.11
CA ARG A 145 -3.14 -15.82 -2.10
C ARG A 145 -3.21 -14.85 -3.28
N ILE A 146 -4.42 -14.58 -3.78
CA ILE A 146 -4.63 -13.69 -4.92
C ILE A 146 -4.30 -12.23 -4.55
N VAL A 147 -4.83 -11.74 -3.42
CA VAL A 147 -4.56 -10.37 -2.93
C VAL A 147 -3.07 -10.15 -2.64
N GLU A 148 -2.35 -11.15 -2.13
CA GLU A 148 -0.90 -11.04 -1.94
C GLU A 148 -0.13 -10.86 -3.27
N ARG A 149 -0.55 -11.57 -4.33
CA ARG A 149 0.05 -11.40 -5.67
C ARG A 149 -0.25 -10.02 -6.25
N ILE A 150 -1.52 -9.61 -6.20
CA ILE A 150 -1.95 -8.28 -6.67
C ILE A 150 -1.24 -7.17 -5.90
N ASN A 151 -1.14 -7.25 -4.56
CA ASN A 151 -0.45 -6.24 -3.76
C ASN A 151 1.02 -6.11 -4.15
N ARG A 152 1.72 -7.23 -4.41
CA ARG A 152 3.12 -7.19 -4.86
C ARG A 152 3.24 -6.47 -6.20
N GLU A 153 2.38 -6.78 -7.18
CA GLU A 153 2.40 -6.12 -8.48
C GLU A 153 2.01 -4.63 -8.38
N PHE A 154 1.02 -4.30 -7.57
CA PHE A 154 0.64 -2.94 -7.26
C PHE A 154 1.81 -2.15 -6.69
N LYS A 155 2.49 -2.67 -5.66
CA LYS A 155 3.64 -2.02 -5.05
C LYS A 155 4.78 -1.84 -6.04
N ALA A 156 5.09 -2.85 -6.85
CA ALA A 156 6.14 -2.76 -7.87
C ALA A 156 5.85 -1.64 -8.87
N ARG A 157 4.64 -1.62 -9.44
CA ARG A 157 4.19 -0.57 -10.35
C ARG A 157 4.17 0.81 -9.70
N LEU A 158 3.71 0.91 -8.46
CA LEU A 158 3.67 2.17 -7.73
C LEU A 158 5.08 2.71 -7.50
N ILE A 159 6.02 1.88 -7.06
CA ILE A 159 7.43 2.27 -6.86
C ILE A 159 8.00 2.90 -8.13
N ASP A 160 7.76 2.26 -9.29
CA ASP A 160 8.27 2.72 -10.58
C ASP A 160 7.56 4.01 -11.05
N ALA A 161 6.30 4.21 -10.66
CA ALA A 161 5.49 5.36 -11.03
C ALA A 161 5.58 6.55 -10.04
N LEU A 162 6.26 6.41 -8.90
CA LEU A 162 6.31 7.44 -7.85
C LEU A 162 7.02 8.73 -8.28
N ALA A 163 7.94 8.64 -9.22
CA ALA A 163 8.67 9.79 -9.76
C ALA A 163 7.94 10.49 -10.92
N ASP A 164 6.85 9.91 -11.42
CA ASP A 164 6.13 10.43 -12.60
C ASP A 164 4.65 10.72 -12.26
N PRO A 165 3.63 9.88 -12.55
CA PRO A 165 2.23 10.27 -12.34
C PRO A 165 1.88 10.49 -10.84
N TYR A 166 2.65 9.92 -9.92
CA TYR A 166 2.47 10.08 -8.48
C TYR A 166 3.50 11.01 -7.83
N PHE A 167 4.22 11.82 -8.60
CA PHE A 167 5.21 12.76 -8.06
C PHE A 167 4.61 13.70 -6.99
N ASN A 168 3.39 14.17 -7.24
CA ASN A 168 2.64 15.06 -6.34
C ASN A 168 1.83 14.33 -5.25
N LEU A 169 1.94 12.99 -5.14
CA LEU A 169 1.36 12.26 -4.02
C LEU A 169 2.12 12.61 -2.73
N GLU A 170 1.39 12.79 -1.62
CA GLU A 170 2.02 13.01 -0.32
C GLU A 170 2.85 11.77 0.06
N ALA A 171 4.07 11.97 0.55
CA ALA A 171 4.97 10.87 0.86
C ALA A 171 4.43 9.95 1.97
N SER A 172 3.63 10.50 2.90
CA SER A 172 2.97 9.73 3.94
C SER A 172 1.89 8.79 3.38
N VAL A 173 1.16 9.23 2.34
CA VAL A 173 0.14 8.43 1.63
C VAL A 173 0.82 7.37 0.78
N ALA A 174 1.86 7.73 0.01
CA ALA A 174 2.66 6.79 -0.76
C ALA A 174 3.24 5.67 0.13
N ARG A 175 3.78 6.03 1.30
CA ARG A 175 4.25 5.07 2.30
C ARG A 175 3.14 4.13 2.78
N LEU A 176 1.94 4.64 3.04
CA LEU A 176 0.79 3.82 3.44
C LEU A 176 0.35 2.85 2.32
N LEU A 177 0.39 3.28 1.06
CA LEU A 177 0.13 2.38 -0.08
C LEU A 177 1.17 1.26 -0.17
N LEU A 178 2.42 1.54 0.21
CA LEU A 178 3.52 0.57 0.26
C LEU A 178 3.59 -0.21 1.59
N SER A 179 2.62 -0.08 2.51
CA SER A 179 2.69 -0.60 3.88
C SER A 179 2.86 -2.12 4.02
N ASN A 180 3.42 -2.55 5.16
CA ASN A 180 3.69 -3.95 5.50
C ASN A 180 2.48 -4.64 6.18
N VAL A 181 1.31 -4.59 5.54
CA VAL A 181 0.05 -5.17 6.06
C VAL A 181 0.09 -6.70 6.06
N ILE A 182 0.61 -7.29 4.99
CA ILE A 182 0.76 -8.75 4.85
C ILE A 182 1.88 -9.20 5.78
N LYS A 183 1.54 -9.97 6.82
CA LYS A 183 2.51 -10.46 7.82
C LYS A 183 3.23 -11.76 7.44
N ARG A 184 2.83 -12.41 6.33
CA ARG A 184 3.55 -13.58 5.83
C ARG A 184 4.98 -13.16 5.46
N ARG A 185 5.97 -13.84 6.04
CA ARG A 185 7.38 -13.57 5.76
C ARG A 185 7.69 -13.89 4.30
N ARG A 186 8.14 -12.89 3.54
CA ARG A 186 8.66 -13.05 2.18
C ARG A 186 9.71 -11.97 1.92
N ARG A 187 10.94 -12.39 1.65
CA ARG A 187 12.01 -11.49 1.23
C ARG A 187 11.96 -11.33 -0.28
N GLU A 188 11.90 -10.10 -0.77
CA GLU A 188 12.14 -9.83 -2.18
C GLU A 188 13.66 -9.91 -2.42
N PRO A 189 14.12 -10.62 -3.47
CA PRO A 189 15.55 -10.67 -3.77
C PRO A 189 16.06 -9.29 -4.22
N PRO A 190 17.22 -8.83 -3.72
CA PRO A 190 17.87 -7.64 -4.23
C PRO A 190 18.26 -7.78 -5.70
N ARG A 191 17.99 -6.74 -6.50
CA ARG A 191 18.38 -6.66 -7.92
C ARG A 191 19.56 -5.71 -8.14
N LEU A 192 20.45 -5.63 -7.15
CA LEU A 192 21.64 -4.79 -7.23
C LEU A 192 22.78 -5.54 -7.92
N THR A 193 23.42 -4.89 -8.90
CA THR A 193 24.69 -5.35 -9.46
C THR A 193 25.83 -5.26 -8.43
N LYS A 194 26.97 -5.93 -8.69
CA LYS A 194 28.18 -5.81 -7.84
C LYS A 194 28.64 -4.36 -7.70
N SER A 195 28.58 -3.57 -8.77
CA SER A 195 28.92 -2.14 -8.77
C SER A 195 27.97 -1.34 -7.87
N GLN A 196 26.65 -1.57 -7.98
CA GLN A 196 25.66 -0.91 -7.14
C GLN A 196 25.81 -1.27 -5.65
N TRP A 197 26.09 -2.53 -5.33
CA TRP A 197 26.40 -2.95 -3.96
C TRP A 197 27.61 -2.21 -3.39
N SER A 198 28.67 -2.04 -4.18
CA SER A 198 29.84 -1.25 -3.77
C SER A 198 29.45 0.21 -3.49
N ARG A 199 28.75 0.87 -4.43
CA ARG A 199 28.37 2.29 -4.27
C ARG A 199 27.45 2.55 -3.09
N VAL A 200 26.42 1.72 -2.88
CA VAL A 200 25.50 1.90 -1.73
C VAL A 200 26.21 1.65 -0.39
N THR A 201 27.18 0.74 -0.36
CA THR A 201 28.02 0.51 0.82
C THR A 201 28.95 1.70 1.09
N LEU A 202 29.62 2.22 0.06
CA LEU A 202 30.46 3.41 0.18
C LEU A 202 29.67 4.67 0.59
N TYR A 203 28.42 4.81 0.11
CA TYR A 203 27.51 5.85 0.59
C TYR A 203 27.16 5.65 2.07
N ALA A 204 26.84 4.43 2.49
CA ALA A 204 26.48 4.10 3.87
C ALA A 204 27.62 4.39 4.88
N ILE A 205 28.89 4.25 4.49
CA ILE A 205 30.05 4.63 5.32
C ILE A 205 30.47 6.10 5.14
N GLY A 206 29.82 6.83 4.23
CA GLY A 206 29.98 8.26 4.06
C GLY A 206 31.05 8.73 3.07
N THR A 207 31.61 7.81 2.27
CA THR A 207 32.62 8.11 1.26
C THR A 207 32.01 8.67 -0.03
N LEU A 208 30.81 8.21 -0.42
CA LEU A 208 30.11 8.70 -1.62
C LEU A 208 28.96 9.67 -1.30
N THR A 209 28.62 10.49 -2.28
CA THR A 209 27.41 11.32 -2.26
C THR A 209 26.17 10.47 -2.53
N TYR A 210 25.00 11.01 -2.17
CA TYR A 210 23.73 10.37 -2.48
C TYR A 210 23.53 10.24 -4.00
N GLU A 211 23.89 11.27 -4.75
CA GLU A 211 23.69 11.36 -6.20
C GLU A 211 24.44 10.21 -6.91
N ALA A 212 25.68 9.93 -6.49
CA ALA A 212 26.50 8.84 -7.02
C ALA A 212 25.97 7.42 -6.69
N ALA A 213 25.15 7.28 -5.65
CA ALA A 213 24.58 6.00 -5.21
C ALA A 213 23.05 5.91 -5.38
N SER A 214 22.42 6.93 -5.98
CA SER A 214 20.95 7.10 -5.93
C SER A 214 20.20 5.96 -6.62
N ASP A 215 20.74 5.42 -7.71
CA ASP A 215 20.19 4.26 -8.41
C ASP A 215 20.27 2.98 -7.55
N ALA A 216 21.39 2.77 -6.87
CA ALA A 216 21.58 1.62 -5.98
C ALA A 216 20.67 1.70 -4.74
N VAL A 217 20.48 2.90 -4.17
CA VAL A 217 19.54 3.13 -3.07
C VAL A 217 18.10 2.82 -3.51
N LYS A 218 17.70 3.22 -4.71
CA LYS A 218 16.37 2.90 -5.26
C LYS A 218 16.12 1.38 -5.35
N GLU A 219 17.08 0.61 -5.86
CA GLU A 219 16.96 -0.86 -5.92
C GLU A 219 16.88 -1.50 -4.53
N LEU A 220 17.66 -0.99 -3.57
CA LEU A 220 17.58 -1.44 -2.18
C LEU A 220 16.21 -1.15 -1.56
N LEU A 221 15.63 0.01 -1.85
CA LEU A 221 14.28 0.36 -1.41
C LEU A 221 13.20 -0.47 -2.10
N ARG A 222 13.39 -0.83 -3.38
CA ARG A 222 12.50 -1.76 -4.08
C ARG A 222 12.45 -3.10 -3.33
N THR A 223 13.60 -3.65 -2.95
CA THR A 223 13.68 -4.85 -2.09
C THR A 223 12.96 -4.65 -0.77
N HIS A 224 13.17 -3.52 -0.12
CA HIS A 224 12.54 -3.20 1.17
C HIS A 224 11.02 -3.17 1.09
N PHE A 225 10.44 -2.35 0.20
CA PHE A 225 8.99 -2.16 0.13
C PHE A 225 8.22 -3.36 -0.45
N LEU A 226 8.88 -4.20 -1.26
CA LEU A 226 8.32 -5.45 -1.79
C LEU A 226 8.48 -6.65 -0.83
N SER A 227 9.35 -6.55 0.18
CA SER A 227 9.44 -7.55 1.24
C SER A 227 8.26 -7.41 2.21
N THR A 228 7.85 -8.53 2.82
CA THR A 228 6.70 -8.59 3.72
C THR A 228 6.97 -9.35 5.02
N GLY A 229 6.16 -9.09 6.04
CA GLY A 229 6.33 -9.67 7.38
C GLY A 229 7.67 -9.27 7.99
N SER A 230 8.30 -10.20 8.71
CA SER A 230 9.61 -9.99 9.35
C SER A 230 10.81 -9.96 8.38
N ALA A 231 10.58 -10.18 7.07
CA ALA A 231 11.62 -10.00 6.05
C ALA A 231 11.72 -8.54 5.55
N ARG A 232 10.89 -7.65 6.08
CA ARG A 232 11.00 -6.20 5.87
C ARG A 232 11.43 -5.56 7.17
N LEU A 233 12.51 -4.77 7.12
CA LEU A 233 12.97 -3.97 8.24
C LEU A 233 11.84 -3.05 8.71
N GLU A 234 11.58 -3.00 10.02
CA GLU A 234 10.61 -2.07 10.58
C GLU A 234 11.28 -0.72 10.81
N LEU A 235 10.74 0.32 10.19
CA LEU A 235 11.23 1.69 10.29
C LEU A 235 10.13 2.62 10.79
N PRO A 236 10.47 3.72 11.49
CA PRO A 236 9.50 4.74 11.85
C PRO A 236 8.76 5.30 10.61
N PRO A 237 7.47 5.68 10.73
CA PRO A 237 6.73 6.26 9.60
C PRO A 237 7.39 7.48 8.96
N SER A 238 8.02 8.36 9.76
CA SER A 238 8.77 9.53 9.29
C SER A 238 9.98 9.13 8.45
N ALA A 239 10.73 8.11 8.89
CA ALA A 239 11.89 7.58 8.19
C ALA A 239 11.52 6.98 6.83
N GLU A 240 10.47 6.15 6.76
CA GLU A 240 9.99 5.64 5.48
C GLU A 240 9.47 6.77 4.56
N SER A 241 8.81 7.78 5.12
CA SER A 241 8.37 8.95 4.33
C SER A 241 9.55 9.76 3.78
N LEU A 242 10.66 9.86 4.51
CA LEU A 242 11.91 10.43 4.00
C LEU A 242 12.45 9.63 2.81
N LEU A 243 12.56 8.31 2.95
CA LEU A 243 13.05 7.41 1.91
C LEU A 243 12.16 7.47 0.66
N VAL A 244 10.83 7.44 0.83
CA VAL A 244 9.88 7.59 -0.28
C VAL A 244 10.03 8.94 -0.96
N ALA A 245 10.01 10.04 -0.21
CA ALA A 245 10.07 11.39 -0.76
C ALA A 245 11.36 11.63 -1.54
N LYS A 246 12.51 11.32 -0.93
CA LYS A 246 13.81 11.59 -1.55
C LYS A 246 14.17 10.58 -2.63
N CYS A 247 14.03 9.29 -2.33
CA CYS A 247 14.62 8.25 -3.15
C CYS A 247 13.68 7.72 -4.22
N LEU A 248 12.38 7.58 -3.92
CA LEU A 248 11.41 7.05 -4.89
C LEU A 248 10.72 8.14 -5.69
N GLN A 249 10.35 9.26 -5.07
CA GLN A 249 9.72 10.40 -5.76
C GLN A 249 10.75 11.38 -6.34
N GLY A 250 12.02 11.29 -5.94
CA GLY A 250 13.07 12.20 -6.43
C GLY A 250 12.94 13.64 -5.94
N LYS A 251 12.23 13.89 -4.83
CA LYS A 251 11.99 15.25 -4.34
C LYS A 251 13.30 15.95 -3.91
N PRO A 252 13.38 17.28 -4.03
CA PRO A 252 14.47 18.06 -3.46
C PRO A 252 14.62 17.80 -1.95
N TRP A 253 15.84 17.98 -1.42
CA TRP A 253 16.16 17.73 -0.01
C TRP A 253 15.25 18.50 0.96
N SER A 254 14.92 19.75 0.64
CA SER A 254 13.99 20.57 1.45
C SER A 254 12.59 19.96 1.53
N ARG A 255 12.04 19.47 0.41
CA ARG A 255 10.73 18.81 0.38
C ARG A 255 10.75 17.45 1.08
N ALA A 256 11.86 16.72 1.00
CA ALA A 256 12.03 15.45 1.71
C ALA A 256 12.13 15.64 3.24
N ALA A 257 12.85 16.69 3.68
CA ALA A 257 12.89 17.11 5.07
C ALA A 257 11.48 17.46 5.59
N ALA A 258 10.76 18.33 4.88
CA ALA A 258 9.39 18.70 5.24
C ALA A 258 8.44 17.49 5.30
N ALA A 259 8.53 16.56 4.35
CA ALA A 259 7.69 15.37 4.30
C ALA A 259 7.92 14.37 5.45
N SER A 260 9.10 14.40 6.07
CA SER A 260 9.48 13.51 7.17
C SER A 260 9.44 14.18 8.54
N GLY A 261 9.34 15.52 8.58
CA GLY A 261 9.48 16.29 9.83
C GLY A 261 10.91 16.36 10.36
N VAL A 262 11.90 15.97 9.55
CA VAL A 262 13.32 16.03 9.91
C VAL A 262 13.86 17.42 9.57
N GLU A 263 14.67 17.98 10.46
CA GLU A 263 15.32 19.27 10.23
C GLU A 263 16.16 19.27 8.94
N PRO A 264 16.07 20.31 8.09
CA PRO A 264 16.79 20.37 6.82
C PRO A 264 18.31 20.18 6.93
N SER A 265 18.91 20.59 8.05
CA SER A 265 20.35 20.41 8.32
C SER A 265 20.73 18.96 8.58
N ARG A 266 19.81 18.14 9.09
CA ARG A 266 20.05 16.73 9.48
C ARG A 266 19.59 15.72 8.45
N VAL A 267 18.72 16.11 7.52
CA VAL A 267 18.06 15.20 6.56
C VAL A 267 19.01 14.30 5.77
N LYS A 268 20.19 14.82 5.38
CA LYS A 268 21.19 14.03 4.63
C LYS A 268 21.87 12.98 5.51
N ALA A 269 22.16 13.33 6.75
CA ALA A 269 22.76 12.40 7.73
C ALA A 269 21.77 11.31 8.11
N GLU A 270 20.51 11.69 8.37
CA GLU A 270 19.42 10.76 8.65
C GLU A 270 19.22 9.75 7.51
N LEU A 271 19.14 10.23 6.26
CA LEU A 271 19.01 9.35 5.10
C LEU A 271 20.18 8.36 5.00
N ARG A 272 21.40 8.79 5.33
CA ARG A 272 22.60 7.95 5.30
C ARG A 272 22.53 6.82 6.33
N GLU A 273 22.15 7.12 7.56
CA GLU A 273 21.99 6.09 8.60
C GLU A 273 20.86 5.11 8.25
N LEU A 274 19.74 5.59 7.71
CA LEU A 274 18.68 4.69 7.21
C LEU A 274 19.18 3.76 6.10
N VAL A 275 19.94 4.27 5.13
CA VAL A 275 20.50 3.43 4.07
C VAL A 275 21.52 2.44 4.63
N LYS A 276 22.32 2.82 5.63
CA LYS A 276 23.26 1.93 6.30
C LYS A 276 22.55 0.78 7.03
N GLU A 277 21.43 1.04 7.70
CA GLU A 277 20.58 -0.01 8.27
C GLU A 277 20.02 -0.95 7.20
N LEU A 278 19.52 -0.40 6.10
CA LEU A 278 19.03 -1.19 4.96
C LEU A 278 20.14 -2.05 4.34
N VAL A 279 21.36 -1.52 4.18
CA VAL A 279 22.51 -2.26 3.66
C VAL A 279 22.90 -3.40 4.59
N ARG A 280 22.91 -3.19 5.92
CA ARG A 280 23.15 -4.26 6.89
C ARG A 280 22.08 -5.35 6.77
N PHE A 281 20.81 -4.96 6.81
CA PHE A 281 19.69 -5.90 6.81
C PHE A 281 19.58 -6.70 5.49
N TYR A 282 19.74 -6.04 4.34
CA TYR A 282 19.57 -6.69 3.04
C TYR A 282 20.87 -7.25 2.44
N GLY A 283 22.03 -6.79 2.88
CA GLY A 283 23.34 -7.17 2.37
C GLY A 283 23.89 -8.50 2.91
N GLU A 284 23.44 -8.96 4.08
CA GLU A 284 23.89 -10.24 4.67
C GLU A 284 23.60 -11.45 3.76
N GLY A 285 22.49 -11.44 3.02
CA GLY A 285 22.16 -12.50 2.05
C GLY A 285 22.93 -12.43 0.73
N ALA A 286 23.70 -11.37 0.47
CA ALA A 286 24.55 -11.26 -0.71
C ALA A 286 25.94 -11.89 -0.51
N LYS A 287 26.27 -12.29 0.73
CA LYS A 287 27.54 -12.97 1.07
C LYS A 287 27.48 -14.49 0.87
N GLU A 288 26.28 -15.09 0.90
CA GLU A 288 26.08 -16.55 0.77
C GLU A 288 26.12 -17.06 -0.69
N GLY A 289 26.30 -16.17 -1.66
CA GLY A 289 26.52 -16.51 -3.07
C GLY A 289 27.97 -16.33 -3.53
N ARG A 290 28.93 -16.37 -2.59
CA ARG A 290 30.38 -16.36 -2.88
C ARG A 290 30.93 -17.78 -2.86
#